data_AF-A0A7S4BZW8-F1
#
_entry.id   AF-A0A7S4BZW8-F1
#
_cell.length_a   1.000
_cell.length_b   1.000
_cell.length_c   1.000
_cell.angle_alpha   90.00
_cell.angle_beta   90.00
_cell.angle_gamma   90.00
#
_symmetry.space_group_name_H-M   'P 1'
#
loop_
_entity.id
_entity.type
_entity.pdbx_description
1 polymer ?
#
loop_
_entity_poly.entity_id
_entity_poly.type
_entity_poly.pdbx_seq_one_letter_code
_entity_poly.pdbx_strand_id
1 'polypeptide(L)'
;EQFLAMPPIMMRTRLVPSLAALLSSLVLVSRQMGVVAADDGNVDALAAENAMLKLRLNALKQEASEMEPRYSYVVVKGYIAGAQNVYMETMGVDEAKQYCNSNPKCKGFTFNGPHEHPEDEVTVAFKGGSKVAHDVNWISYVKESSMFGALHGAMQLDEADNPAVIKQGLTFESICIVFALGLSVAFLCRRRCVALLAGAGEAESTWGSDGSSRFASESSRYERDPLSRNP
;
A
#
# COMPACT_ATOMS: atom_id res chain seq x y z
N GLU A 1 -24.51 4.68 -37.84
CA GLU A 1 -25.14 5.73 -37.02
C GLU A 1 -26.40 5.20 -36.35
N GLN A 2 -26.26 4.61 -35.17
CA GLN A 2 -27.39 4.25 -34.29
C GLN A 2 -26.99 4.69 -32.88
N PHE A 3 -27.32 5.94 -32.55
CA PHE A 3 -27.18 6.51 -31.22
C PHE A 3 -28.28 5.90 -30.33
N LEU A 4 -27.90 4.92 -29.51
CA LEU A 4 -28.75 4.45 -28.42
C LEU A 4 -28.69 5.47 -27.28
N ALA A 5 -29.72 6.31 -27.18
CA ALA A 5 -29.93 7.20 -26.06
C ALA A 5 -30.17 6.39 -24.78
N MET A 6 -29.21 6.40 -23.85
CA MET A 6 -29.41 5.87 -22.50
C MET A 6 -30.15 6.91 -21.63
N PRO A 7 -31.14 6.50 -20.83
CA PRO A 7 -31.87 7.42 -19.95
C PRO A 7 -31.04 7.79 -18.72
N PRO A 8 -31.22 9.01 -18.18
CA PRO A 8 -30.52 9.49 -16.98
C PRO A 8 -30.94 8.68 -15.76
N ILE A 9 -29.95 8.10 -15.05
CA ILE A 9 -30.13 7.42 -13.78
C ILE A 9 -30.36 8.50 -12.70
N MET A 10 -31.62 8.84 -12.45
CA MET A 10 -31.99 9.63 -11.27
C MET A 10 -31.83 8.76 -10.02
N MET A 11 -30.71 8.93 -9.30
CA MET A 11 -30.60 8.46 -7.92
C MET A 11 -31.55 9.27 -7.03
N ARG A 12 -32.79 8.80 -6.91
CA ARG A 12 -33.71 9.24 -5.85
C ARG A 12 -33.18 8.71 -4.52
N THR A 13 -32.45 9.55 -3.80
CA THR A 13 -32.16 9.38 -2.38
C THR A 13 -33.47 9.35 -1.61
N ARG A 14 -34.01 8.14 -1.40
CA ARG A 14 -35.08 7.91 -0.44
C ARG A 14 -34.49 8.10 0.96
N LEU A 15 -34.55 9.32 1.47
CA LEU A 15 -34.32 9.63 2.88
C LEU A 15 -35.29 8.79 3.70
N VAL A 16 -34.73 7.83 4.43
CA VAL A 16 -35.47 6.87 5.26
C VAL A 16 -36.05 7.64 6.46
N PRO A 17 -37.38 7.69 6.66
CA PRO A 17 -38.00 8.40 7.79
C PRO A 17 -37.70 7.80 9.18
N SER A 18 -36.93 6.71 9.24
CA SER A 18 -36.56 6.01 10.49
C SER A 18 -35.50 6.73 11.33
N LEU A 19 -34.71 7.65 10.75
CA LEU A 19 -33.64 8.35 11.47
C LEU A 19 -34.18 9.49 12.36
N ALA A 20 -35.26 10.16 11.95
CA ALA A 20 -35.86 11.25 12.72
C ALA A 20 -36.49 10.77 14.05
N ALA A 21 -37.08 9.57 14.05
CA ALA A 21 -37.65 8.96 15.25
C ALA A 21 -36.57 8.54 16.27
N LEU A 22 -35.43 8.00 15.79
CA LEU A 22 -34.30 7.63 16.66
C LEU A 22 -33.65 8.85 17.32
N LEU A 23 -33.58 9.98 16.62
CA LEU A 23 -33.03 11.23 17.19
C LEU A 23 -33.91 11.81 18.30
N SER A 24 -35.24 11.71 18.21
CA SER A 24 -36.14 12.19 19.27
C SER A 24 -36.10 11.32 20.53
N SER A 25 -35.91 10.00 20.39
CA SER A 25 -35.71 9.11 21.54
C SER A 25 -34.37 9.35 22.25
N LEU A 26 -33.31 9.69 21.53
CA LEU A 26 -32.01 10.02 22.13
C LEU A 26 -32.06 11.30 22.98
N VAL A 27 -32.84 12.31 22.58
CA VAL A 27 -32.96 13.58 23.33
C VAL A 27 -33.67 13.39 24.67
N LEU A 28 -34.60 12.44 24.78
CA LEU A 28 -35.29 12.16 26.05
C LEU A 28 -34.42 11.35 27.03
N VAL A 29 -33.56 10.45 26.56
CA VAL A 29 -32.65 9.69 27.43
C VAL A 29 -31.58 10.61 28.06
N SER A 30 -31.12 11.62 27.33
CA SER A 30 -30.12 12.58 27.85
C SER A 30 -30.62 13.46 29.00
N ARG A 31 -31.94 13.53 29.26
CA ARG A 31 -32.50 14.32 30.37
C ARG A 31 -32.60 13.55 31.70
N GLN A 32 -32.45 12.22 31.71
CA GLN A 32 -32.52 11.42 32.94
C GLN A 32 -31.16 11.06 33.56
N MET A 33 -30.04 11.36 32.89
CA MET A 33 -28.71 11.31 33.54
C MET A 33 -28.48 12.61 34.33
N GLY A 34 -29.23 12.74 35.42
CA GLY A 34 -28.99 13.74 36.44
C GLY A 34 -27.60 13.53 37.03
N VAL A 35 -26.80 14.60 36.95
CA VAL A 35 -25.91 15.13 38.00
C VAL A 35 -25.52 14.09 39.06
N VAL A 36 -24.68 13.13 38.68
CA VAL A 36 -23.80 12.48 39.64
C VAL A 36 -22.71 13.52 39.90
N ALA A 37 -22.65 14.05 41.12
CA ALA A 37 -21.60 14.95 41.55
C ALA A 37 -20.26 14.29 41.22
N ALA A 38 -19.58 14.82 40.20
CA ALA A 38 -18.29 14.35 39.77
C ALA A 38 -17.33 14.63 40.94
N ASP A 39 -16.72 13.58 41.45
CA ASP A 39 -15.55 13.69 42.30
C ASP A 39 -14.48 14.47 41.51
N ASP A 40 -14.18 15.69 41.95
CA ASP A 40 -13.37 16.67 41.19
C ASP A 40 -11.98 16.12 40.82
N GLY A 41 -11.48 15.12 41.54
CA GLY A 41 -10.20 14.45 41.24
C GLY A 41 -10.19 13.63 39.94
N ASN A 42 -11.34 13.20 39.43
CA ASN A 42 -11.40 12.35 38.22
C ASN A 42 -11.35 13.16 36.92
N VAL A 43 -11.68 14.46 36.97
CA VAL A 43 -11.78 15.32 35.77
C VAL A 43 -10.39 15.59 35.17
N ASP A 44 -9.38 15.81 36.02
CA ASP A 44 -8.00 16.09 35.57
C ASP A 44 -7.34 14.84 34.97
N ALA A 45 -7.56 13.67 35.58
CA ALA A 45 -7.06 12.39 35.06
C ALA A 45 -7.65 12.10 33.66
N LEU A 46 -8.95 12.34 33.49
CA LEU A 46 -9.64 12.17 32.21
C LEU A 46 -9.16 13.19 31.16
N ALA A 47 -8.85 14.42 31.55
CA ALA A 47 -8.30 15.42 30.64
C ALA A 47 -6.91 15.00 30.13
N ALA A 48 -6.05 14.47 31.01
CA ALA A 48 -4.73 13.96 30.64
C ALA A 48 -4.80 12.76 29.68
N GLU A 49 -5.72 11.82 29.93
CA GLU A 49 -5.94 10.67 29.04
C GLU A 49 -6.43 11.12 27.66
N ASN A 50 -7.39 12.05 27.60
CA ASN A 50 -7.87 12.62 26.35
C ASN A 50 -6.77 13.33 25.55
N ALA A 51 -5.82 13.99 26.23
CA ALA A 51 -4.68 14.61 25.57
C ALA A 51 -3.75 13.56 24.94
N MET A 52 -3.46 12.47 25.66
CA MET A 52 -2.64 11.38 25.13
C MET A 52 -3.30 10.68 23.94
N LEU A 53 -4.60 10.40 24.03
CA LEU A 53 -5.36 9.75 22.95
C LEU A 53 -5.36 10.59 21.66
N LYS A 54 -5.51 11.91 21.78
CA LYS A 54 -5.41 12.83 20.63
C LYS A 54 -4.04 12.77 19.97
N LEU A 55 -2.97 12.69 20.77
CA LEU A 55 -1.61 12.58 20.25
C LEU A 55 -1.43 11.25 19.48
N ARG A 56 -1.89 10.13 20.05
CA ARG A 56 -1.83 8.81 19.40
C ARG A 56 -2.66 8.75 18.12
N LEU A 57 -3.83 9.37 18.10
CA LEU A 57 -4.68 9.47 16.91
C LEU A 57 -3.97 10.22 15.77
N ASN A 58 -3.29 11.31 16.09
CA ASN A 58 -2.54 12.09 15.10
C ASN A 58 -1.33 11.30 14.57
N ALA A 59 -0.62 10.57 15.43
CA ALA A 59 0.49 9.71 15.01
C ALA A 59 0.02 8.61 14.05
N LEU A 60 -1.08 7.90 14.37
CA LEU A 60 -1.64 6.86 13.51
C LEU A 60 -2.16 7.43 12.18
N LYS A 61 -2.73 8.63 12.18
CA LYS A 61 -3.13 9.31 10.93
C LYS A 61 -1.93 9.62 10.05
N GLN A 62 -0.82 10.05 10.64
CA GLN A 62 0.40 10.31 9.89
C GLN A 62 0.99 9.01 9.31
N GLU A 63 1.09 7.95 10.11
CA GLU A 63 1.53 6.62 9.63
C GLU A 63 0.65 6.09 8.49
N ALA A 64 -0.68 6.24 8.60
CA ALA A 64 -1.60 5.84 7.55
C ALA A 64 -1.40 6.66 6.25
N SER A 65 -1.09 7.95 6.38
CA SER A 65 -0.81 8.82 5.21
C SER A 65 0.51 8.48 4.51
N GLU A 66 1.47 7.91 5.24
CA GLU A 66 2.74 7.43 4.69
C GLU A 66 2.61 6.05 4.04
N MET A 67 1.69 5.22 4.54
CA MET A 67 1.45 3.88 4.01
C MET A 67 0.49 3.85 2.81
N GLU A 68 -0.18 4.95 2.46
CA GLU A 68 -0.90 5.01 1.19
C GLU A 68 0.08 4.81 0.04
N PRO A 69 -0.03 3.71 -0.73
CA PRO A 69 0.91 3.43 -1.80
C PRO A 69 0.80 4.52 -2.85
N ARG A 70 1.78 5.42 -2.86
CA ARG A 70 1.93 6.42 -3.92
C ARG A 70 2.34 5.70 -5.18
N TYR A 71 1.37 5.33 -5.99
CA TYR A 71 1.60 4.83 -7.33
C TYR A 71 2.00 6.00 -8.23
N SER A 72 3.14 5.88 -8.91
CA SER A 72 3.47 6.73 -10.05
C SER A 72 2.77 6.19 -11.29
N TYR A 73 2.37 7.10 -12.17
CA TYR A 73 1.82 6.76 -13.48
C TYR A 73 2.74 7.29 -14.56
N VAL A 74 3.11 6.42 -15.50
CA VAL A 74 3.82 6.82 -16.71
C VAL A 74 2.79 7.03 -17.80
N VAL A 75 2.82 8.21 -18.41
CA VAL A 75 1.98 8.56 -19.55
C VAL A 75 2.70 8.11 -20.81
N VAL A 76 2.04 7.26 -21.60
CA VAL A 76 2.58 6.73 -22.86
C VAL A 76 1.57 6.96 -23.98
N LYS A 77 2.04 7.42 -25.14
CA LYS A 77 1.22 7.50 -26.35
C LYS A 77 0.96 6.10 -26.89
N GLY A 78 -0.31 5.76 -27.03
CA GLY A 78 -0.78 4.44 -27.39
C GLY A 78 -1.85 3.91 -26.43
N TYR A 79 -2.27 2.67 -26.69
CA TYR A 79 -3.24 1.96 -25.87
C TYR A 79 -2.65 0.69 -25.27
N ILE A 80 -3.15 0.30 -24.09
CA ILE A 80 -2.73 -0.96 -23.46
C ILE A 80 -3.38 -2.14 -24.20
N ALA A 81 -2.55 -2.89 -24.93
CA ALA A 81 -2.95 -4.02 -25.77
C ALA A 81 -2.79 -5.37 -25.05
N GLY A 82 -3.54 -6.38 -25.52
CA GLY A 82 -3.39 -7.77 -25.07
C GLY A 82 -3.86 -8.07 -23.64
N ALA A 83 -4.57 -7.13 -22.99
CA ALA A 83 -5.16 -7.32 -21.68
C ALA A 83 -6.69 -7.21 -21.72
N GLN A 84 -7.36 -8.04 -20.92
CA GLN A 84 -8.80 -8.00 -20.73
C GLN A 84 -9.21 -6.67 -20.09
N ASN A 85 -10.32 -6.09 -20.56
CA ASN A 85 -10.92 -4.92 -19.92
C ASN A 85 -11.43 -5.34 -18.55
N VAL A 86 -10.87 -4.74 -17.50
CA VAL A 86 -11.33 -4.98 -16.13
C VAL A 86 -12.62 -4.21 -15.90
N TYR A 87 -12.66 -2.97 -16.38
CA TYR A 87 -13.76 -2.03 -16.20
C TYR A 87 -13.68 -0.93 -17.26
N MET A 88 -14.82 -0.32 -17.60
CA MET A 88 -14.90 0.82 -18.51
C MET A 88 -15.97 1.79 -18.00
N GLU A 89 -15.63 3.06 -17.88
CA GLU A 89 -16.54 4.11 -17.43
C GLU A 89 -16.04 5.48 -17.91
N THR A 90 -16.95 6.44 -18.04
CA THR A 90 -16.63 7.83 -18.38
C THR A 90 -16.38 8.60 -17.09
N MET A 91 -15.16 9.10 -16.93
CA MET A 91 -14.75 9.85 -15.73
C MET A 91 -13.53 10.72 -16.05
N GLY A 92 -13.16 11.60 -15.10
CA GLY A 92 -11.92 12.36 -15.19
C GLY A 92 -10.66 11.50 -14.97
N VAL A 93 -9.53 11.94 -15.50
CA VAL A 93 -8.25 11.22 -15.39
C VAL A 93 -7.82 11.02 -13.92
N ASP A 94 -8.06 12.00 -13.06
CA ASP A 94 -7.68 11.90 -11.64
C ASP A 94 -8.56 10.92 -10.86
N GLU A 95 -9.85 10.86 -11.18
CA GLU A 95 -10.76 9.84 -10.65
C GLU A 95 -10.35 8.45 -11.14
N ALA A 96 -9.96 8.32 -12.41
CA ALA A 96 -9.44 7.07 -12.95
C ALA A 96 -8.15 6.60 -12.24
N LYS A 97 -7.23 7.52 -11.90
CA LYS A 97 -6.05 7.19 -11.08
C LYS A 97 -6.46 6.67 -9.71
N GLN A 98 -7.42 7.32 -9.05
CA GLN A 98 -7.92 6.87 -7.74
C GLN A 98 -8.57 5.48 -7.83
N TYR A 99 -9.43 5.26 -8.82
CA TYR A 99 -10.05 3.96 -9.06
C TYR A 99 -9.01 2.87 -9.32
N CYS A 100 -8.01 3.15 -10.17
CA CYS A 100 -6.93 2.21 -10.46
C CYS A 100 -6.01 1.98 -9.25
N ASN A 101 -5.84 2.96 -8.36
CA ASN A 101 -5.09 2.81 -7.11
C ASN A 101 -5.79 1.85 -6.14
N SER A 102 -7.10 1.99 -5.99
CA SER A 102 -7.95 1.14 -5.14
C SER A 102 -8.05 -0.30 -5.64
N ASN A 103 -7.81 -0.54 -6.93
CA ASN A 103 -7.90 -1.86 -7.54
C ASN A 103 -6.51 -2.49 -7.78
N PRO A 104 -6.10 -3.52 -7.03
CA PRO A 104 -4.78 -4.15 -7.22
C PRO A 104 -4.63 -4.87 -8.57
N LYS A 105 -5.76 -5.25 -9.19
CA LYS A 105 -5.81 -5.84 -10.54
C LYS A 105 -5.61 -4.81 -11.66
N CYS A 106 -5.77 -3.52 -11.37
CA CYS A 106 -5.55 -2.47 -12.35
C CYS A 106 -4.03 -2.21 -12.48
N LYS A 107 -3.51 -2.43 -13.69
CA LYS A 107 -2.11 -2.12 -14.05
C LYS A 107 -1.99 -0.83 -14.85
N GLY A 108 -3.12 -0.26 -15.25
CA GLY A 108 -3.19 1.00 -15.95
C GLY A 108 -4.55 1.17 -16.61
N PHE A 109 -4.71 2.29 -17.29
CA PHE A 109 -5.90 2.57 -18.06
C PHE A 109 -5.54 3.35 -19.32
N THR A 110 -6.42 3.31 -20.30
CA THR A 110 -6.24 4.02 -21.57
C THR A 110 -7.54 4.68 -22.00
N PHE A 111 -7.44 5.82 -22.66
CA PHE A 111 -8.56 6.50 -23.28
C PHE A 111 -8.16 7.03 -24.66
N ASN A 112 -9.16 7.29 -25.48
CA ASN A 112 -8.99 7.89 -26.80
C ASN A 112 -9.13 9.41 -26.67
N GLY A 113 -8.10 10.15 -27.06
CA GLY A 113 -8.08 11.59 -26.97
C GLY A 113 -6.75 12.17 -27.48
N PRO A 114 -6.76 13.35 -28.12
CA PRO A 114 -5.55 13.99 -28.62
C PRO A 114 -4.70 14.64 -27.53
N HIS A 115 -5.26 14.87 -26.34
CA HIS A 115 -4.63 15.60 -25.25
C HIS A 115 -4.38 14.70 -24.05
N GLU A 116 -3.17 14.80 -23.48
CA GLU A 116 -2.76 14.06 -22.27
C GLU A 116 -3.61 14.44 -21.06
N HIS A 117 -3.99 15.70 -20.94
CA HIS A 117 -4.82 16.20 -19.84
C HIS A 117 -6.13 16.76 -20.41
N PRO A 118 -7.12 15.91 -20.71
CA PRO A 118 -8.44 16.39 -21.07
C PRO A 118 -9.07 17.06 -19.84
N GLU A 119 -9.57 18.29 -20.01
CA GLU A 119 -10.40 18.95 -18.98
C GLU A 119 -11.79 18.31 -18.89
N ASP A 120 -12.24 17.69 -19.98
CA ASP A 120 -13.51 17.00 -20.10
C ASP A 120 -13.45 15.54 -19.64
N GLU A 121 -14.62 14.98 -19.30
CA GLU A 121 -14.76 13.56 -18.99
C GLU A 121 -14.46 12.70 -20.22
N VAL A 122 -13.65 11.66 -20.05
CA VAL A 122 -13.28 10.73 -21.12
C VAL A 122 -13.70 9.31 -20.78
N THR A 123 -14.06 8.51 -21.79
CA THR A 123 -14.32 7.08 -21.58
C THR A 123 -13.00 6.34 -21.38
N VAL A 124 -12.75 5.95 -20.13
CA VAL A 124 -11.53 5.27 -19.72
C VAL A 124 -11.75 3.76 -19.72
N ALA A 125 -10.80 3.04 -20.31
CA ALA A 125 -10.73 1.58 -20.23
C ALA A 125 -9.63 1.12 -19.29
N PHE A 126 -10.01 0.51 -18.17
CA PHE A 126 -9.09 -0.05 -17.18
C PHE A 126 -8.61 -1.43 -17.60
N LYS A 127 -7.30 -1.65 -17.51
CA LYS A 127 -6.62 -2.82 -18.05
C LYS A 127 -5.77 -3.49 -16.96
N GLY A 128 -5.71 -4.82 -17.02
CA GLY A 128 -4.90 -5.64 -16.12
C GLY A 128 -3.46 -5.90 -16.61
N GLY A 129 -3.09 -5.41 -17.79
CA GLY A 129 -1.75 -5.57 -18.37
C GLY A 129 -1.01 -4.24 -18.54
N SER A 130 0.26 -4.32 -18.94
CA SER A 130 1.17 -3.18 -19.08
C SER A 130 1.78 -3.04 -20.49
N LYS A 131 1.40 -3.89 -21.45
CA LYS A 131 1.93 -3.83 -22.81
C LYS A 131 1.23 -2.71 -23.58
N VAL A 132 1.96 -1.70 -24.01
CA VAL A 132 1.42 -0.58 -24.78
C VAL A 132 1.70 -0.80 -26.27
N ALA A 133 0.67 -0.65 -27.09
CA ALA A 133 0.79 -0.57 -28.54
C ALA A 133 0.75 0.90 -28.96
N HIS A 134 1.67 1.31 -29.83
CA HIS A 134 1.79 2.70 -30.26
C HIS A 134 0.60 3.12 -31.14
N ASP A 135 -0.09 4.17 -30.73
CA ASP A 135 -1.17 4.83 -31.48
C ASP A 135 -1.21 6.30 -31.06
N VAL A 136 -1.30 7.22 -32.02
CA VAL A 136 -1.24 8.67 -31.78
C VAL A 136 -2.53 9.23 -31.18
N ASN A 137 -3.65 8.51 -31.31
CA ASN A 137 -4.97 8.96 -30.81
C ASN A 137 -5.28 8.43 -29.41
N TRP A 138 -4.43 7.54 -28.88
CA TRP A 138 -4.65 6.93 -27.58
C TRP A 138 -3.59 7.38 -26.60
N ILE A 139 -4.02 7.49 -25.36
CA ILE A 139 -3.14 7.82 -24.25
C ILE A 139 -3.35 6.77 -23.18
N SER A 140 -2.24 6.27 -22.64
CA SER A 140 -2.23 5.24 -21.61
C SER A 140 -1.52 5.75 -20.37
N TYR A 141 -2.14 5.53 -19.22
CA TYR A 141 -1.57 5.73 -17.91
C TYR A 141 -1.21 4.37 -17.34
N VAL A 142 0.08 4.03 -17.37
CA VAL A 142 0.58 2.76 -16.86
C VAL A 142 0.98 2.94 -15.39
N LYS A 143 0.39 2.13 -14.51
CA LYS A 143 0.63 2.16 -13.08
C LYS A 143 1.97 1.49 -12.78
N GLU A 144 2.93 2.26 -12.32
CA GLU A 144 4.19 1.72 -11.84
C GLU A 144 4.04 1.29 -10.38
N SER A 145 4.36 0.02 -10.10
CA SER A 145 4.55 -0.40 -8.72
C SER A 145 5.81 0.28 -8.20
N SER A 146 5.63 1.27 -7.34
CA SER A 146 6.69 2.10 -6.72
C SER A 146 7.85 1.29 -6.10
N MET A 147 7.66 -0.01 -5.81
CA MET A 147 8.74 -0.90 -5.37
C MET A 147 9.84 -1.15 -6.41
N PHE A 148 9.60 -0.90 -7.71
CA PHE A 148 10.62 -1.02 -8.76
C PHE A 148 10.95 0.31 -9.46
N GLY A 149 10.14 1.36 -9.29
CA GLY A 149 10.38 2.67 -9.90
C GLY A 149 11.68 3.34 -9.42
N ALA A 150 12.04 3.16 -8.14
CA ALA A 150 13.32 3.63 -7.61
C ALA A 150 14.54 2.86 -8.18
N LEU A 151 14.34 1.63 -8.67
CA LEU A 151 15.43 0.81 -9.20
C LEU A 151 15.52 0.87 -10.74
N HIS A 152 14.41 1.09 -11.44
CA HIS A 152 14.39 1.23 -12.91
C HIS A 152 14.63 2.67 -13.39
N GLY A 153 14.25 3.69 -12.62
CA GLY A 153 14.50 5.10 -12.97
C GLY A 153 16.00 5.47 -13.02
N ALA A 154 16.87 4.66 -12.40
CA ALA A 154 18.32 4.82 -12.52
C ALA A 154 18.92 4.18 -13.79
N MET A 155 18.12 3.47 -14.61
CA MET A 155 18.62 2.72 -15.78
C MET A 155 18.04 3.20 -17.12
N GLN A 156 17.07 4.13 -17.13
CA GLN A 156 16.66 4.85 -18.34
C GLN A 156 17.38 6.21 -18.40
N LEU A 157 18.69 6.17 -18.57
CA LEU A 157 19.45 7.30 -19.09
C LEU A 157 19.35 7.25 -20.62
N ASP A 158 18.50 8.14 -21.14
CA ASP A 158 18.55 8.71 -22.48
C ASP A 158 19.00 7.79 -23.62
N GLU A 159 18.03 7.13 -24.25
CA GLU A 159 18.11 6.77 -25.68
C GLU A 159 18.04 8.07 -26.51
N ALA A 160 19.06 8.91 -26.38
CA ALA A 160 19.29 10.10 -27.19
C ALA A 160 20.56 9.89 -28.01
N ASP A 161 20.38 9.34 -29.22
CA ASP A 161 21.16 9.60 -30.45
C ASP A 161 22.69 9.79 -30.37
N ASN A 162 23.40 9.14 -29.44
CA ASN A 162 24.86 9.16 -29.41
C ASN A 162 25.44 7.75 -29.22
N PRO A 163 25.98 7.11 -30.28
CA PRO A 163 26.50 5.74 -30.21
C PRO A 163 27.83 5.60 -29.44
N ALA A 164 28.23 6.58 -28.63
CA ALA A 164 29.57 6.63 -28.01
C ALA A 164 29.59 6.65 -26.48
N VAL A 165 28.44 6.66 -25.79
CA VAL A 165 28.42 6.80 -24.33
C VAL A 165 28.25 5.44 -23.63
N ILE A 166 29.39 4.81 -23.42
CA ILE A 166 29.78 3.99 -22.26
C ILE A 166 28.65 3.11 -21.66
N LYS A 167 28.58 1.88 -22.17
CA LYS A 167 28.10 0.71 -21.44
C LYS A 167 29.01 0.43 -20.24
N GLN A 168 28.89 1.21 -19.17
CA GLN A 168 29.26 0.75 -17.84
C GLN A 168 28.04 0.11 -17.20
N GLY A 169 27.49 -0.90 -17.89
CA GLY A 169 26.72 -1.89 -17.18
C GLY A 169 27.64 -2.46 -16.11
N LEU A 170 27.20 -2.44 -14.85
CA LEU A 170 27.70 -3.39 -13.86
C LEU A 170 27.61 -4.75 -14.55
N THR A 171 28.73 -5.26 -15.01
CA THR A 171 28.76 -6.58 -15.64
C THR A 171 28.25 -7.56 -14.60
N PHE A 172 27.52 -8.58 -15.04
CA PHE A 172 27.06 -9.65 -14.16
C PHE A 172 28.18 -10.20 -13.26
N GLU A 173 29.43 -10.12 -13.74
CA GLU A 173 30.65 -10.44 -12.97
C GLU A 173 30.86 -9.53 -11.74
N SER A 174 30.61 -8.23 -11.85
CA SER A 174 30.69 -7.29 -10.71
C SER A 174 29.71 -7.66 -9.60
N ILE A 175 28.46 -8.00 -9.96
CA ILE A 175 27.44 -8.45 -9.01
C ILE A 175 27.87 -9.76 -8.34
N CYS A 176 28.42 -10.71 -9.13
CA CYS A 176 28.93 -11.97 -8.60
C CYS A 176 30.07 -11.77 -7.59
N ILE A 177 30.99 -10.83 -7.85
CA ILE A 177 32.10 -10.51 -6.93
C ILE A 177 31.57 -9.95 -5.61
N VAL A 178 30.60 -9.03 -5.64
CA VAL A 178 30.02 -8.46 -4.41
C VAL A 178 29.30 -9.54 -3.59
N PHE A 179 28.55 -10.43 -4.23
CA PHE A 179 27.90 -11.56 -3.55
C PHE A 179 28.92 -12.55 -2.95
N ALA A 180 29.98 -12.88 -3.69
CA ALA A 180 31.02 -13.78 -3.19
C ALA A 180 31.77 -13.21 -1.99
N LEU A 181 32.08 -11.90 -2.02
CA LEU A 181 32.69 -11.20 -0.88
C LEU A 181 31.74 -11.15 0.33
N GLY A 182 30.45 -10.87 0.11
CA GLY A 182 29.44 -10.86 1.18
C GLY A 182 29.29 -12.22 1.87
N LEU A 183 29.22 -13.31 1.10
CA LEU A 183 29.14 -14.68 1.64
C LEU A 183 30.41 -15.07 2.39
N SER A 184 31.58 -14.65 1.90
CA SER A 184 32.86 -14.93 2.55
C SER A 184 32.96 -14.25 3.92
N VAL A 185 32.55 -12.99 4.02
CA VAL A 185 32.52 -12.24 5.29
C VAL A 185 31.53 -12.88 6.27
N ALA A 186 30.32 -13.23 5.81
CA ALA A 186 29.33 -13.90 6.66
C ALA A 186 29.84 -15.24 7.21
N PHE A 187 30.54 -16.02 6.38
CA PHE A 187 31.12 -17.29 6.79
C PHE A 187 32.25 -17.13 7.82
N LEU A 188 33.11 -16.12 7.65
CA LEU A 188 34.17 -15.78 8.62
C LEU A 188 33.58 -15.31 9.96
N CYS A 189 32.53 -14.48 9.93
CA CYS A 189 31.83 -14.06 11.14
C CYS A 189 31.22 -15.26 11.89
N ARG A 190 30.58 -16.19 11.16
CA ARG A 190 29.97 -17.39 11.78
C ARG A 190 31.01 -18.29 12.45
N ARG A 191 32.18 -18.48 11.84
CA ARG A 191 33.28 -19.27 12.44
C ARG A 191 33.84 -18.62 13.70
N ARG A 192 33.98 -17.29 13.73
CA ARG A 192 34.45 -16.57 14.93
C ARG A 192 33.43 -16.63 16.08
N CYS A 193 32.14 -16.52 15.80
CA CYS A 193 31.11 -16.67 16.83
C CYS A 193 31.09 -18.07 17.45
N VAL A 194 31.28 -19.13 16.65
CA VAL A 194 31.32 -20.51 17.15
C VAL A 194 32.58 -20.76 18.01
N ALA A 195 33.73 -20.21 17.64
CA ALA A 195 34.95 -20.33 18.44
C ALA A 195 34.85 -19.59 19.80
N LEU A 196 34.21 -18.41 19.82
CA LEU A 196 33.97 -17.68 21.07
C LEU A 196 32.97 -18.39 21.98
N LEU A 197 31.95 -19.04 21.43
CA LEU A 197 30.99 -19.84 22.20
C LEU A 197 31.60 -21.16 22.71
N ALA A 198 32.52 -21.76 21.97
CA ALA A 198 33.20 -22.99 22.40
C ALA A 198 34.30 -22.74 23.44
N GLY A 199 34.89 -21.54 23.49
CA GLY A 199 35.92 -21.15 24.47
C GLY A 199 35.40 -20.66 25.82
N ALA A 200 34.08 -20.43 25.96
CA ALA A 200 33.47 -19.95 27.19
C ALA A 200 33.04 -21.08 28.16
N GLY A 201 33.41 -22.33 27.89
CA GLY A 201 32.93 -23.51 28.60
C GLY A 201 33.75 -24.00 29.80
N GLU A 202 34.85 -23.33 30.19
CA GLU A 202 35.78 -23.87 31.22
C GLU A 202 36.18 -22.88 32.33
N ALA A 203 35.29 -21.97 32.72
CA ALA A 203 35.55 -21.11 33.88
C ALA A 203 34.30 -20.69 34.65
N GLU A 204 33.44 -21.61 35.09
CA GLU A 204 32.50 -21.29 36.18
C GLU A 204 32.02 -22.55 36.94
N SER A 205 32.87 -23.04 37.85
CA SER A 205 32.42 -23.81 39.00
C SER A 205 32.45 -22.91 40.23
N THR A 206 31.36 -22.90 40.99
CA THR A 206 31.06 -22.06 42.17
C THR A 206 30.69 -20.63 41.77
N TRP A 207 29.46 -20.15 41.90
CA TRP A 207 28.59 -20.13 43.09
C TRP A 207 27.12 -19.96 42.70
N GLY A 208 26.22 -20.43 43.57
CA GLY A 208 24.99 -19.69 43.86
C GLY A 208 23.71 -20.21 43.22
N SER A 209 23.08 -21.16 43.90
CA SER A 209 21.64 -21.33 43.89
C SER A 209 20.93 -20.00 44.15
N ASP A 210 19.98 -19.63 43.31
CA ASP A 210 18.58 -19.36 43.67
C ASP A 210 17.90 -18.53 42.59
N GLY A 211 16.60 -18.76 42.40
CA GLY A 211 15.73 -17.78 41.73
C GLY A 211 14.94 -18.29 40.53
N SER A 212 14.13 -19.32 40.78
CA SER A 212 12.75 -19.41 40.31
C SER A 212 12.21 -18.17 39.55
N SER A 213 11.97 -18.31 38.24
CA SER A 213 10.74 -17.78 37.63
C SER A 213 10.43 -18.46 36.31
N ARG A 214 9.29 -19.16 36.32
CA ARG A 214 8.61 -19.73 35.16
C ARG A 214 8.09 -18.58 34.31
N PHE A 215 8.51 -18.49 33.05
CA PHE A 215 7.69 -17.88 32.01
C PHE A 215 7.42 -18.94 30.95
N ALA A 216 6.22 -19.53 31.04
CA ALA A 216 5.66 -20.35 30.00
C ALA A 216 5.46 -19.48 28.75
N SER A 217 6.15 -19.82 27.68
CA SER A 217 5.97 -19.24 26.35
C SER A 217 4.83 -19.98 25.67
N GLU A 218 3.69 -19.32 25.56
CA GLU A 218 2.51 -19.81 24.86
C GLU A 218 2.78 -19.82 23.35
N SER A 219 3.00 -21.03 22.83
CA SER A 219 3.24 -21.32 21.42
C SER A 219 1.91 -21.28 20.66
N SER A 220 1.57 -20.13 20.08
CA SER A 220 0.48 -20.05 19.10
C SER A 220 0.95 -20.61 17.77
N ARG A 221 0.61 -21.87 17.57
CA ARG A 221 0.74 -22.67 16.36
C ARG A 221 -0.35 -22.18 15.38
N TYR A 222 0.01 -21.33 14.41
CA TYR A 222 -0.91 -21.01 13.31
C TYR A 222 -0.89 -22.15 12.29
N GLU A 223 -1.98 -22.91 12.30
CA GLU A 223 -2.32 -24.00 11.40
C GLU A 223 -2.49 -23.45 9.97
N ARG A 224 -1.77 -24.05 9.01
CA ARG A 224 -1.97 -23.81 7.58
C ARG A 224 -3.10 -24.73 7.10
N ASP A 225 -4.26 -24.17 6.80
CA ASP A 225 -5.29 -24.85 6.01
C ASP A 225 -4.99 -24.77 4.51
N PRO A 226 -4.97 -25.91 3.79
CA PRO A 226 -5.00 -25.95 2.34
C PRO A 226 -6.38 -26.43 1.84
N LEU A 227 -7.24 -25.50 1.45
CA LEU A 227 -8.44 -25.75 0.65
C LEU A 227 -8.50 -24.64 -0.41
N SER A 228 -8.80 -24.86 -1.68
CA SER A 228 -9.40 -26.00 -2.37
C SER A 228 -9.11 -25.82 -3.86
N ARG A 229 -8.62 -26.88 -4.47
CA ARG A 229 -8.52 -27.07 -5.92
C ARG A 229 -9.88 -27.61 -6.37
N ASN A 230 -10.54 -26.95 -7.32
CA ASN A 230 -11.57 -27.62 -8.12
C ASN A 230 -11.52 -27.12 -9.58
N PRO A 231 -11.85 -28.01 -10.52
CA PRO A 231 -11.51 -27.92 -11.95
C PRO A 231 -12.39 -26.97 -12.75
#